data_AF-A0A673HVP6-F1
#
_entry.id   AF-A0A673HVP6-F1
#
_cell.length_a   1.000
_cell.length_b   1.000
_cell.length_c   1.000
_cell.angle_alpha   90.00
_cell.angle_beta   90.00
_cell.angle_gamma   90.00
#
_symmetry.space_group_name_H-M   'P 1'
#
loop_
_entity.id
_entity.type
_entity.pdbx_description
1 polymer ?
#
loop_
_entity_poly.entity_id
_entity_poly.type
_entity_poly.pdbx_seq_one_letter_code
_entity_poly.pdbx_strand_id
1 'polypeptide(L)'
;MASGSALIFDEEMSRYKLLWKDEEYLEAVKQTPKMSVEELMAFSKQYSDVYFHQNIYHCAKLAVGATLQLVDSVVKREVRNGMALVRPPGHHSQRSAANGFCVFNNVAIAALHATKNYNLKRVLIVDWDIHHGQGVQYCFEEDPSVLYFSWHRYENQTFWPNLPESDYTSVGKGKGCGFNINLPWNKVGMTNSDYLAAFFHVLLPVAYEFDPELVLVSAGFDSAIGDPEGEMCAIPEIFAHLTQLLMPLAAGKMCVVLEGGYNLTSLAQSVCQTVQTLLGDPAPRLSGLTAACESALESIQNVRNLLPLPARLQGESFTAGFMQAVLSLILPLAYEFNPCLVLGVFRDSGAKTHLTPVWGHLTSLLQGLAGGQTLTLLQVRVTVSALSGAPVPPLGPLGAPKPADVQMMEKQRQRLQKRWSLVQECWGLLR
;
A
#
# COMPACT_ATOMS: atom_id res chain seq x y z
N MET A 1 -20.61 -16.96 16.02
CA MET A 1 -19.26 -16.94 15.43
C MET A 1 -18.33 -15.88 16.05
N ALA A 2 -18.79 -14.96 16.89
CA ALA A 2 -17.95 -13.91 17.51
C ALA A 2 -17.12 -14.35 18.74
N SER A 3 -17.31 -15.58 19.27
CA SER A 3 -16.63 -16.02 20.49
C SER A 3 -15.19 -16.51 20.27
N GLY A 4 -14.80 -16.87 19.03
CA GLY A 4 -13.47 -17.37 18.72
C GLY A 4 -12.40 -16.28 18.59
N SER A 5 -12.73 -15.14 17.97
CA SER A 5 -11.77 -14.07 17.68
C SER A 5 -11.30 -13.31 18.93
N ALA A 6 -12.16 -13.15 19.93
CA ALA A 6 -11.80 -12.50 21.19
C ALA A 6 -10.90 -13.37 22.09
N LEU A 7 -11.01 -14.71 21.99
CA LEU A 7 -10.15 -15.66 22.73
C LEU A 7 -8.73 -15.68 22.16
N ILE A 8 -8.58 -15.54 20.84
CA ILE A 8 -7.27 -15.43 20.17
C ILE A 8 -6.50 -14.20 20.71
N PHE A 9 -7.18 -13.09 20.94
CA PHE A 9 -6.53 -11.87 21.42
C PHE A 9 -5.87 -12.05 22.80
N ASP A 10 -6.57 -12.59 23.80
CA ASP A 10 -6.03 -12.66 25.16
C ASP A 10 -4.89 -13.70 25.29
N GLU A 11 -4.93 -14.81 24.52
CA GLU A 11 -3.85 -15.82 24.50
C GLU A 11 -2.65 -15.43 23.61
N GLU A 12 -2.90 -14.83 22.44
CA GLU A 12 -1.84 -14.49 21.49
C GLU A 12 -1.15 -13.17 21.79
N MET A 13 -1.83 -12.20 22.42
CA MET A 13 -1.23 -10.90 22.67
C MET A 13 0.08 -11.07 23.42
N SER A 14 0.18 -11.86 24.49
CA SER A 14 1.46 -12.12 25.20
C SER A 14 2.68 -12.50 24.30
N ARG A 15 2.46 -13.02 23.09
CA ARG A 15 3.50 -13.44 22.11
C ARG A 15 4.07 -12.27 21.28
N TYR A 16 3.37 -11.14 21.19
CA TYR A 16 3.79 -9.99 20.37
C TYR A 16 4.54 -8.91 21.17
N LYS A 17 5.54 -9.31 21.98
CA LYS A 17 6.37 -8.44 22.86
C LYS A 17 6.94 -7.14 22.25
N LEU A 18 6.93 -6.98 20.92
CA LEU A 18 7.34 -5.75 20.23
C LEU A 18 6.29 -4.63 20.34
N LEU A 19 5.03 -4.98 20.58
CA LEU A 19 3.91 -4.03 20.62
C LEU A 19 3.63 -3.41 21.99
N TRP A 20 4.36 -3.79 23.03
CA TRP A 20 4.28 -3.17 24.36
C TRP A 20 5.65 -3.18 25.02
N LYS A 21 5.99 -2.07 25.67
CA LYS A 21 7.24 -1.94 26.44
C LYS A 21 7.08 -2.58 27.81
N ASP A 22 5.92 -2.32 28.40
CA ASP A 22 5.42 -2.87 29.66
C ASP A 22 3.92 -3.17 29.47
N GLU A 23 3.39 -4.18 30.16
CA GLU A 23 1.95 -4.56 30.05
C GLU A 23 1.00 -3.44 30.55
N GLU A 24 1.55 -2.34 31.06
CA GLU A 24 0.83 -1.19 31.63
C GLU A 24 -0.25 -0.61 30.71
N TYR A 25 0.04 -0.40 29.41
CA TYR A 25 -0.95 0.17 28.48
C TYR A 25 -2.14 -0.78 28.30
N LEU A 26 -1.87 -2.07 28.06
CA LEU A 26 -2.92 -3.08 27.89
C LEU A 26 -3.75 -3.23 29.17
N GLU A 27 -3.11 -3.27 30.33
CA GLU A 27 -3.79 -3.36 31.62
C GLU A 27 -4.63 -2.11 31.93
N ALA A 28 -4.15 -0.92 31.57
CA ALA A 28 -4.91 0.32 31.69
C ALA A 28 -6.16 0.30 30.79
N VAL A 29 -6.00 -0.06 29.52
CA VAL A 29 -7.12 -0.17 28.56
C VAL A 29 -8.13 -1.24 29.01
N LYS A 30 -7.68 -2.35 29.61
CA LYS A 30 -8.54 -3.42 30.17
C LYS A 30 -9.47 -2.93 31.29
N GLN A 31 -9.16 -1.81 31.96
CA GLN A 31 -10.03 -1.25 33.01
C GLN A 31 -11.15 -0.37 32.43
N THR A 32 -11.01 0.13 31.21
CA THR A 32 -11.99 1.03 30.57
C THR A 32 -13.44 0.51 30.52
N PRO A 33 -13.74 -0.80 30.42
CA PRO A 33 -15.12 -1.28 30.49
C PRO A 33 -15.81 -1.04 31.83
N LYS A 34 -15.06 -0.82 32.90
CA LYS A 34 -15.58 -0.60 34.27
C LYS A 34 -15.68 0.88 34.64
N MET A 35 -15.17 1.77 33.80
CA MET A 35 -15.09 3.20 34.08
C MET A 35 -16.44 3.90 33.84
N SER A 36 -16.74 4.91 34.66
CA SER A 36 -17.80 5.88 34.40
C SER A 36 -17.48 6.73 33.17
N VAL A 37 -18.45 7.51 32.69
CA VAL A 37 -18.23 8.41 31.55
C VAL A 37 -17.19 9.49 31.90
N GLU A 38 -17.21 10.01 33.13
CA GLU A 38 -16.23 10.99 33.62
C GLU A 38 -14.83 10.39 33.70
N GLU A 39 -14.70 9.16 34.20
CA GLU A 39 -13.44 8.43 34.25
C GLU A 39 -12.91 8.13 32.83
N LEU A 40 -13.77 7.73 31.90
CA LEU A 40 -13.40 7.53 30.49
C LEU A 40 -12.96 8.82 29.81
N MET A 41 -13.62 9.95 30.07
CA MET A 41 -13.17 11.26 29.59
C MET A 41 -11.80 11.61 30.15
N ALA A 42 -11.57 11.38 31.45
CA ALA A 42 -10.27 11.62 32.08
C ALA A 42 -9.18 10.70 31.51
N PHE A 43 -9.51 9.42 31.24
CA PHE A 43 -8.62 8.46 30.62
C PHE A 43 -8.27 8.85 29.17
N SER A 44 -9.27 9.25 28.39
CA SER A 44 -9.09 9.68 26.99
C SER A 44 -8.15 10.89 26.87
N LYS A 45 -8.27 11.85 27.78
CA LYS A 45 -7.43 13.07 27.82
C LYS A 45 -5.94 12.83 28.07
N GLN A 46 -5.55 11.61 28.44
CA GLN A 46 -4.14 11.23 28.58
C GLN A 46 -3.47 10.97 27.21
N TYR A 47 -4.27 10.82 26.16
CA TYR A 47 -3.85 10.47 24.81
C TYR A 47 -4.29 11.56 23.81
N SER A 48 -3.68 11.59 22.63
CA SER A 48 -4.03 12.57 21.57
C SER A 48 -5.08 12.01 20.62
N ASP A 49 -6.12 12.81 20.37
CA ASP A 49 -7.16 12.59 19.36
C ASP A 49 -7.83 11.22 19.40
N VAL A 50 -8.16 10.75 20.61
CA VAL A 50 -8.84 9.48 20.83
C VAL A 50 -9.87 9.62 21.95
N TYR A 51 -10.94 8.83 21.86
CA TYR A 51 -11.93 8.69 22.93
C TYR A 51 -12.04 7.22 23.33
N PHE A 52 -12.40 6.98 24.59
CA PHE A 52 -12.73 5.66 25.09
C PHE A 52 -14.22 5.57 25.43
N HIS A 53 -14.74 4.35 25.30
CA HIS A 53 -16.11 3.98 25.63
C HIS A 53 -16.08 2.62 26.34
N GLN A 54 -17.06 2.29 27.18
CA GLN A 54 -17.07 1.03 27.93
C GLN A 54 -16.93 -0.21 27.04
N ASN A 55 -17.38 -0.12 25.79
CA ASN A 55 -17.28 -1.21 24.81
C ASN A 55 -16.03 -1.13 23.89
N ILE A 56 -15.22 -0.06 23.94
CA ILE A 56 -14.15 0.14 22.95
C ILE A 56 -13.04 -0.90 23.07
N TYR A 57 -12.71 -1.34 24.30
CA TYR A 57 -11.72 -2.40 24.50
C TYR A 57 -12.19 -3.71 23.86
N HIS A 58 -13.45 -4.08 24.06
CA HIS A 58 -14.03 -5.26 23.42
C HIS A 58 -13.99 -5.16 21.89
N CYS A 59 -14.41 -4.02 21.32
CA CYS A 59 -14.35 -3.79 19.89
C CYS A 59 -12.91 -3.81 19.34
N ALA A 60 -11.94 -3.23 20.05
CA ALA A 60 -10.53 -3.24 19.66
C ALA A 60 -9.96 -4.67 19.62
N LYS A 61 -10.36 -5.54 20.56
CA LYS A 61 -10.02 -6.97 20.48
C LYS A 61 -10.61 -7.64 19.24
N LEU A 62 -11.86 -7.33 18.91
CA LEU A 62 -12.51 -7.87 17.71
C LEU A 62 -11.88 -7.33 16.42
N ALA A 63 -11.47 -6.07 16.37
CA ALA A 63 -10.78 -5.45 15.23
C ALA A 63 -9.46 -6.18 14.93
N VAL A 64 -8.63 -6.37 15.96
CA VAL A 64 -7.39 -7.15 15.86
C VAL A 64 -7.69 -8.60 15.47
N GLY A 65 -8.63 -9.26 16.16
CA GLY A 65 -8.98 -10.66 15.89
C GLY A 65 -9.52 -10.90 14.48
N ALA A 66 -10.33 -9.97 13.94
CA ALA A 66 -10.81 -10.03 12.56
C ALA A 66 -9.65 -9.89 11.55
N THR A 67 -8.70 -9.01 11.85
CA THR A 67 -7.49 -8.80 11.04
C THR A 67 -6.61 -10.05 11.03
N LEU A 68 -6.40 -10.68 12.19
CA LEU A 68 -5.65 -11.94 12.30
C LEU A 68 -6.32 -13.08 11.54
N GLN A 69 -7.64 -13.21 11.65
CA GLN A 69 -8.41 -14.22 10.90
C GLN A 69 -8.28 -14.02 9.38
N LEU A 70 -8.22 -12.77 8.91
CA LEU A 70 -7.97 -12.47 7.51
C LEU A 70 -6.57 -12.91 7.06
N VAL A 71 -5.53 -12.58 7.84
CA VAL A 71 -4.15 -13.02 7.57
C VAL A 71 -4.08 -14.54 7.52
N ASP A 72 -4.65 -15.23 8.50
CA ASP A 72 -4.73 -16.68 8.55
C ASP A 72 -5.34 -17.27 7.29
N SER A 73 -6.52 -16.78 6.92
CA SER A 73 -7.26 -17.28 5.75
C SER A 73 -6.47 -17.11 4.45
N VAL A 74 -5.77 -15.98 4.30
CA VAL A 74 -4.96 -15.66 3.10
C VAL A 74 -3.66 -16.48 3.08
N VAL A 75 -2.92 -16.54 4.18
CA VAL A 75 -1.62 -17.22 4.25
C VAL A 75 -1.78 -18.74 4.17
N LYS A 76 -2.84 -19.30 4.79
CA LYS A 76 -3.24 -20.71 4.67
C LYS A 76 -3.84 -21.06 3.30
N ARG A 77 -4.04 -20.07 2.42
CA ARG A 77 -4.61 -20.21 1.07
C ARG A 77 -6.05 -20.73 1.05
N GLU A 78 -6.80 -20.46 2.11
CA GLU A 78 -8.24 -20.74 2.17
C GLU A 78 -9.01 -19.74 1.28
N VAL A 79 -8.50 -18.51 1.22
CA VAL A 79 -8.92 -17.47 0.27
C VAL A 79 -7.68 -16.88 -0.41
N ARG A 80 -7.89 -16.20 -1.54
CA ARG A 80 -6.80 -15.52 -2.27
C ARG A 80 -6.37 -14.24 -1.55
N ASN A 81 -7.36 -13.43 -1.18
CA ASN A 81 -7.25 -12.11 -0.58
C ASN A 81 -8.52 -11.84 0.25
N GLY A 82 -8.61 -10.69 0.91
CA GLY A 82 -9.85 -10.25 1.54
C GLY A 82 -9.74 -8.90 2.22
N MET A 83 -10.84 -8.46 2.81
CA MET A 83 -10.95 -7.18 3.51
C MET A 83 -11.59 -7.35 4.90
N ALA A 84 -11.01 -6.69 5.90
CA ALA A 84 -11.55 -6.60 7.25
C ALA A 84 -12.13 -5.19 7.48
N LEU A 85 -13.46 -5.10 7.58
CA LEU A 85 -14.16 -3.87 7.94
C LEU A 85 -14.25 -3.78 9.47
N VAL A 86 -13.30 -3.08 10.08
CA VAL A 86 -13.11 -3.05 11.53
C VAL A 86 -13.24 -1.65 12.11
N ARG A 87 -13.62 -1.58 13.39
CA ARG A 87 -13.52 -0.37 14.23
C ARG A 87 -13.18 -0.80 15.67
N PRO A 88 -12.31 -0.07 16.39
CA PRO A 88 -11.56 1.12 15.96
C PRO A 88 -10.47 0.85 14.91
N PRO A 89 -9.98 1.90 14.21
CA PRO A 89 -8.77 1.82 13.38
C PRO A 89 -7.52 1.49 14.23
N GLY A 90 -6.37 1.33 13.59
CA GLY A 90 -5.15 0.86 14.22
C GLY A 90 -3.86 1.61 13.89
N HIS A 91 -3.67 2.15 12.69
CA HIS A 91 -2.33 2.54 12.21
C HIS A 91 -1.60 3.61 13.04
N HIS A 92 -2.31 4.44 13.81
CA HIS A 92 -1.71 5.42 14.73
C HIS A 92 -1.34 4.86 16.11
N SER A 93 -1.96 3.76 16.52
CA SER A 93 -1.73 3.18 17.85
C SER A 93 -0.25 2.80 18.02
N GLN A 94 0.32 3.24 19.14
CA GLN A 94 1.73 3.09 19.46
C GLN A 94 1.92 2.00 20.51
N ARG A 95 3.19 1.69 20.80
CA ARG A 95 3.59 0.66 21.77
C ARG A 95 2.94 0.80 23.15
N SER A 96 2.71 2.04 23.61
CA SER A 96 2.16 2.31 24.94
C SER A 96 1.12 3.43 24.94
N ALA A 97 0.52 3.75 23.79
CA ALA A 97 -0.43 4.85 23.69
C ALA A 97 -1.49 4.60 22.61
N ALA A 98 -2.75 4.90 22.96
CA ALA A 98 -3.77 5.17 21.97
C ALA A 98 -3.48 6.51 21.29
N ASN A 99 -3.86 6.65 20.03
CA ASN A 99 -3.67 7.88 19.27
C ASN A 99 -4.59 7.90 18.04
N GLY A 100 -5.12 9.06 17.63
CA GLY A 100 -5.85 9.22 16.37
C GLY A 100 -6.96 8.18 16.17
N PHE A 101 -7.89 8.09 17.12
CA PHE A 101 -8.98 7.10 17.17
C PHE A 101 -8.54 5.62 17.29
N CYS A 102 -7.25 5.32 17.26
CA CYS A 102 -6.69 3.97 17.28
C CYS A 102 -6.38 3.52 18.71
N VAL A 103 -6.83 2.30 19.07
CA VAL A 103 -6.55 1.68 20.37
C VAL A 103 -5.40 0.68 20.27
N PHE A 104 -5.50 -0.29 19.36
CA PHE A 104 -4.43 -1.27 19.08
C PHE A 104 -4.06 -1.23 17.61
N ASN A 105 -2.79 -1.43 17.30
CA ASN A 105 -2.30 -1.36 15.92
C ASN A 105 -2.60 -2.64 15.14
N ASN A 106 -3.80 -2.69 14.53
CA ASN A 106 -4.33 -3.85 13.80
C ASN A 106 -3.33 -4.39 12.76
N VAL A 107 -2.80 -3.51 11.91
CA VAL A 107 -1.92 -3.89 10.78
C VAL A 107 -0.51 -4.25 11.26
N ALA A 108 0.04 -3.56 12.26
CA ALA A 108 1.33 -3.96 12.84
C ALA A 108 1.24 -5.34 13.55
N ILE A 109 0.15 -5.60 14.27
CA ILE A 109 -0.12 -6.93 14.85
C ILE A 109 -0.20 -7.99 13.74
N ALA A 110 -0.89 -7.69 12.65
CA ALA A 110 -1.03 -8.59 11.50
C ALA A 110 0.32 -8.95 10.86
N ALA A 111 1.19 -7.96 10.65
CA ALA A 111 2.54 -8.18 10.11
C ALA A 111 3.40 -9.04 11.06
N LEU A 112 3.37 -8.75 12.36
CA LEU A 112 4.08 -9.55 13.37
C LEU A 112 3.54 -10.97 13.48
N HIS A 113 2.23 -11.16 13.36
CA HIS A 113 1.61 -12.49 13.30
C HIS A 113 2.11 -13.26 12.07
N ALA A 114 2.12 -12.62 10.90
CA ALA A 114 2.61 -13.22 9.66
C ALA A 114 4.09 -13.65 9.75
N THR A 115 4.96 -12.78 10.28
CA THR A 115 6.40 -13.09 10.40
C THR A 115 6.70 -14.14 11.48
N LYS A 116 5.98 -14.14 12.61
CA LYS A 116 6.24 -15.06 13.73
C LYS A 116 5.58 -16.44 13.58
N ASN A 117 4.35 -16.50 13.11
CA ASN A 117 3.59 -17.77 13.05
C ASN A 117 3.75 -18.48 11.72
N TYR A 118 4.00 -17.73 10.63
CA TYR A 118 4.17 -18.27 9.28
C TYR A 118 5.58 -18.12 8.73
N ASN A 119 6.51 -17.58 9.53
CA ASN A 119 7.93 -17.40 9.15
C ASN A 119 8.15 -16.59 7.87
N LEU A 120 7.19 -15.73 7.49
CA LEU A 120 7.37 -14.82 6.36
C LEU A 120 8.55 -13.89 6.62
N LYS A 121 9.33 -13.62 5.58
CA LYS A 121 10.56 -12.84 5.60
C LYS A 121 10.39 -11.45 5.00
N ARG A 122 9.34 -11.24 4.19
CA ARG A 122 9.09 -9.99 3.48
C ARG A 122 7.60 -9.67 3.50
N VAL A 123 7.19 -8.72 4.32
CA VAL A 123 5.80 -8.21 4.38
C VAL A 123 5.80 -6.76 3.91
N LEU A 124 4.96 -6.44 2.93
CA LEU A 124 4.75 -5.06 2.49
C LEU A 124 3.49 -4.53 3.18
N ILE A 125 3.60 -3.38 3.83
CA ILE A 125 2.47 -2.60 4.30
C ILE A 125 2.34 -1.36 3.42
N VAL A 126 1.18 -1.21 2.77
CA VAL A 126 0.82 -0.01 2.01
C VAL A 126 -0.24 0.74 2.81
N ASP A 127 0.10 1.91 3.30
CA ASP A 127 -0.82 2.82 3.98
C ASP A 127 -1.24 3.93 3.02
N TRP A 128 -2.51 3.87 2.61
CA TRP A 128 -3.11 4.87 1.74
C TRP A 128 -4.13 5.74 2.47
N ASP A 129 -4.26 5.60 3.79
CA ASP A 129 -4.97 6.57 4.63
C ASP A 129 -4.34 7.95 4.43
N ILE A 130 -5.13 9.01 4.60
CA ILE A 130 -4.62 10.36 4.39
C ILE A 130 -3.72 10.84 5.54
N HIS A 131 -3.74 10.16 6.67
CA HIS A 131 -2.87 10.43 7.82
C HIS A 131 -1.67 9.49 7.85
N HIS A 132 -0.56 9.97 8.41
CA HIS A 132 0.62 9.14 8.59
C HIS A 132 0.37 8.10 9.69
N GLY A 133 0.46 6.81 9.37
CA GLY A 133 0.45 5.71 10.33
C GLY A 133 1.75 5.60 11.14
N GLN A 134 2.07 6.63 11.94
CA GLN A 134 3.29 6.71 12.75
C GLN A 134 3.48 5.51 13.68
N GLY A 135 2.39 4.91 14.18
CA GLY A 135 2.45 3.70 15.00
C GLY A 135 3.06 2.51 14.25
N VAL A 136 2.72 2.35 12.96
CA VAL A 136 3.30 1.33 12.09
C VAL A 136 4.78 1.63 11.80
N GLN A 137 5.10 2.88 11.45
CA GLN A 137 6.49 3.31 11.23
C GLN A 137 7.37 3.00 12.45
N TYR A 138 6.97 3.40 13.65
CA TYR A 138 7.74 3.14 14.87
C TYR A 138 7.90 1.64 15.15
N CYS A 139 6.90 0.82 14.81
CA CYS A 139 6.96 -0.62 15.05
C CYS A 139 8.03 -1.32 14.20
N PHE A 140 8.28 -0.85 12.98
CA PHE A 140 9.15 -1.51 12.01
C PHE A 140 10.38 -0.68 11.61
N GLU A 141 10.65 0.42 12.29
CA GLU A 141 11.70 1.38 11.92
C GLU A 141 13.09 0.73 11.77
N GLU A 142 13.40 -0.31 12.54
CA GLU A 142 14.65 -1.07 12.47
C GLU A 142 14.55 -2.45 11.80
N ASP A 143 13.37 -2.84 11.30
CA ASP A 143 13.06 -4.19 10.81
C ASP A 143 13.04 -4.28 9.27
N PRO A 144 14.08 -4.82 8.63
CA PRO A 144 14.10 -4.97 7.17
C PRO A 144 13.17 -6.07 6.62
N SER A 145 12.49 -6.84 7.48
CA SER A 145 11.52 -7.85 7.04
C SER A 145 10.15 -7.24 6.71
N VAL A 146 9.92 -5.99 7.11
CA VAL A 146 8.69 -5.24 6.83
C VAL A 146 9.03 -3.96 6.09
N LEU A 147 8.51 -3.81 4.87
CA LEU A 147 8.58 -2.56 4.13
C LEU A 147 7.29 -1.77 4.40
N TYR A 148 7.41 -0.58 4.96
CA TYR A 148 6.29 0.34 5.17
C TYR A 148 6.32 1.48 4.16
N PHE A 149 5.23 1.66 3.42
CA PHE A 149 4.99 2.82 2.58
C PHE A 149 3.76 3.55 3.10
N SER A 150 3.86 4.86 3.24
CA SER A 150 2.72 5.74 3.54
C SER A 150 2.81 7.00 2.69
N TRP A 151 1.74 7.32 1.98
CA TRP A 151 1.48 8.72 1.68
C TRP A 151 0.67 9.34 2.81
N HIS A 152 0.60 10.66 2.88
CA HIS A 152 -0.26 11.35 3.85
C HIS A 152 -0.27 12.84 3.58
N ARG A 153 -1.35 13.54 3.94
CA ARG A 153 -1.38 15.00 4.04
C ARG A 153 -0.36 15.43 5.10
N TYR A 154 0.48 16.40 4.77
CA TYR A 154 1.56 16.85 5.63
C TYR A 154 1.60 18.38 5.72
N GLU A 155 1.44 19.06 4.59
CA GLU A 155 1.44 20.53 4.49
C GLU A 155 2.62 21.16 5.25
N ASN A 156 3.82 20.62 5.03
CA ASN A 156 5.05 21.00 5.73
C ASN A 156 4.90 20.91 7.26
N GLN A 157 4.46 19.75 7.76
CA GLN A 157 4.25 19.45 9.18
C GLN A 157 3.09 20.19 9.86
N THR A 158 2.27 20.93 9.10
CA THR A 158 1.13 21.67 9.69
C THR A 158 -0.14 20.82 9.81
N PHE A 159 -0.22 19.69 9.10
CA PHE A 159 -1.31 18.73 9.25
C PHE A 159 -0.99 17.66 10.31
N TRP A 160 -2.03 17.19 10.99
CA TRP A 160 -1.93 16.17 12.03
C TRP A 160 -1.33 14.87 11.45
N PRO A 161 -0.41 14.16 12.15
CA PRO A 161 -0.02 14.32 13.56
C PRO A 161 1.11 15.33 13.83
N ASN A 162 1.47 16.18 12.86
CA ASN A 162 2.48 17.25 13.02
C ASN A 162 3.89 16.77 13.40
N LEU A 163 4.30 15.60 12.88
CA LEU A 163 5.56 14.95 13.22
C LEU A 163 6.65 15.21 12.16
N PRO A 164 7.84 15.71 12.54
CA PRO A 164 8.97 15.82 11.62
C PRO A 164 9.35 14.47 10.99
N GLU A 165 9.21 13.37 11.74
CA GLU A 165 9.51 12.03 11.27
C GLU A 165 8.51 11.45 10.25
N SER A 166 7.39 12.15 9.99
CA SER A 166 6.50 11.83 8.87
C SER A 166 7.05 12.34 7.54
N ASP A 167 8.09 13.19 7.54
CA ASP A 167 8.68 13.68 6.29
C ASP A 167 9.42 12.58 5.51
N TYR A 168 9.72 12.84 4.23
CA TYR A 168 10.39 11.92 3.32
C TYR A 168 11.82 11.53 3.75
N THR A 169 12.40 12.26 4.71
CA THR A 169 13.75 12.02 5.25
C THR A 169 13.83 10.81 6.18
N SER A 170 12.71 10.36 6.73
CA SER A 170 12.65 9.20 7.63
C SER A 170 12.60 7.89 6.85
N VAL A 171 13.78 7.39 6.48
CA VAL A 171 13.93 6.17 5.67
C VAL A 171 14.10 4.87 6.48
N GLY A 172 13.86 4.93 7.79
CA GLY A 172 14.13 3.83 8.73
C GLY A 172 15.51 3.95 9.40
N LYS A 173 15.76 3.10 10.38
CA LYS A 173 16.95 3.13 11.25
C LYS A 173 17.69 1.79 11.22
N GLY A 174 19.00 1.84 11.51
CA GLY A 174 19.81 0.63 11.63
C GLY A 174 19.70 -0.30 10.40
N LYS A 175 19.25 -1.54 10.62
CA LYS A 175 19.05 -2.53 9.55
C LYS A 175 17.81 -2.27 8.69
N GLY A 176 16.84 -1.52 9.20
CA GLY A 176 15.61 -1.12 8.51
C GLY A 176 15.77 0.12 7.61
N CYS A 177 16.96 0.72 7.53
CA CYS A 177 17.21 1.82 6.60
C CYS A 177 16.92 1.39 5.15
N GLY A 178 16.06 2.15 4.46
CA GLY A 178 15.50 1.86 3.14
C GLY A 178 14.16 1.10 3.16
N PHE A 179 13.65 0.71 4.33
CA PHE A 179 12.39 -0.06 4.48
C PHE A 179 11.24 0.75 5.08
N ASN A 180 11.43 2.07 5.24
CA ASN A 180 10.37 3.03 5.55
C ASN A 180 10.32 4.09 4.45
N ILE A 181 9.15 4.33 3.87
CA ILE A 181 8.96 5.27 2.77
C ILE A 181 7.77 6.17 3.07
N ASN A 182 8.07 7.43 3.38
CA ASN A 182 7.06 8.46 3.58
C ASN A 182 6.96 9.34 2.33
N LEU A 183 5.76 9.52 1.81
CA LEU A 183 5.45 10.43 0.70
C LEU A 183 4.51 11.55 1.19
N PRO A 184 5.05 12.64 1.72
CA PRO A 184 4.24 13.72 2.28
C PRO A 184 3.58 14.57 1.19
N TRP A 185 2.27 14.75 1.27
CA TRP A 185 1.52 15.70 0.45
C TRP A 185 1.54 17.09 1.09
N ASN A 186 2.28 18.01 0.47
CA ASN A 186 2.44 19.38 0.95
C ASN A 186 1.35 20.35 0.47
N LYS A 187 0.33 19.83 -0.22
CA LYS A 187 -0.91 20.52 -0.59
C LYS A 187 -2.09 19.55 -0.51
N VAL A 188 -3.28 20.09 -0.24
CA VAL A 188 -4.56 19.40 -0.41
C VAL A 188 -4.96 19.30 -1.89
N GLY A 189 -6.05 18.60 -2.18
CA GLY A 189 -6.61 18.51 -3.52
C GLY A 189 -5.86 17.57 -4.47
N MET A 190 -5.05 16.65 -3.94
CA MET A 190 -4.38 15.61 -4.74
C MET A 190 -5.42 14.77 -5.50
N THR A 191 -5.11 14.46 -6.75
CA THR A 191 -6.02 13.83 -7.71
C THR A 191 -5.61 12.40 -8.02
N ASN A 192 -6.40 11.71 -8.85
CA ASN A 192 -6.06 10.40 -9.42
C ASN A 192 -4.66 10.37 -10.05
N SER A 193 -4.26 11.46 -10.72
CA SER A 193 -2.95 11.58 -11.38
C SER A 193 -1.80 11.56 -10.37
N ASP A 194 -1.95 12.27 -9.25
CA ASP A 194 -0.95 12.34 -8.18
C ASP A 194 -0.78 10.97 -7.51
N TYR A 195 -1.89 10.28 -7.26
CA TYR A 195 -1.89 8.95 -6.64
C TYR A 195 -1.26 7.89 -7.55
N LEU A 196 -1.60 7.89 -8.84
CA LEU A 196 -0.96 7.00 -9.80
C LEU A 196 0.53 7.31 -9.99
N ALA A 197 0.92 8.60 -9.98
CA ALA A 197 2.32 8.98 -10.06
C ALA A 197 3.13 8.47 -8.85
N ALA A 198 2.58 8.56 -7.63
CA ALA A 198 3.16 7.95 -6.44
C ALA A 198 3.35 6.44 -6.59
N PHE A 199 2.35 5.74 -7.14
CA PHE A 199 2.43 4.30 -7.36
C PHE A 199 3.48 3.94 -8.41
N PHE A 200 3.46 4.58 -9.57
CA PHE A 200 4.35 4.24 -10.68
C PHE A 200 5.82 4.61 -10.42
N HIS A 201 6.06 5.72 -9.75
CA HIS A 201 7.40 6.31 -9.64
C HIS A 201 8.06 6.09 -8.28
N VAL A 202 7.31 5.64 -7.26
CA VAL A 202 7.82 5.35 -5.91
C VAL A 202 7.47 3.92 -5.48
N LEU A 203 6.19 3.66 -5.20
CA LEU A 203 5.78 2.43 -4.50
C LEU A 203 6.03 1.16 -5.32
N LEU A 204 5.50 1.07 -6.54
CA LEU A 204 5.56 -0.17 -7.33
C LEU A 204 7.00 -0.58 -7.66
N PRO A 205 7.91 0.31 -8.10
CA PRO A 205 9.30 -0.06 -8.32
C PRO A 205 9.92 -0.74 -7.10
N VAL A 206 9.75 -0.15 -5.90
CA VAL A 206 10.29 -0.72 -4.65
C VAL A 206 9.57 -2.01 -4.27
N ALA A 207 8.24 -2.07 -4.41
CA ALA A 207 7.46 -3.25 -4.03
C ALA A 207 7.82 -4.49 -4.88
N TYR A 208 8.03 -4.31 -6.19
CA TYR A 208 8.47 -5.40 -7.08
C TYR A 208 9.90 -5.84 -6.81
N GLU A 209 10.77 -4.92 -6.39
CA GLU A 209 12.13 -5.25 -5.99
C GLU A 209 12.18 -5.94 -4.62
N PHE A 210 11.34 -5.51 -3.68
CA PHE A 210 11.18 -6.12 -2.37
C PHE A 210 10.56 -7.53 -2.45
N ASP A 211 9.77 -7.83 -3.49
CA ASP A 211 9.13 -9.13 -3.73
C ASP A 211 8.45 -9.67 -2.47
N PRO A 212 7.41 -8.98 -1.94
CA PRO A 212 6.77 -9.35 -0.69
C PRO A 212 6.11 -10.72 -0.78
N GLU A 213 6.08 -11.43 0.35
CA GLU A 213 5.39 -12.69 0.52
C GLU A 213 3.94 -12.50 0.98
N LEU A 214 3.60 -11.33 1.52
CA LEU A 214 2.27 -10.88 1.91
C LEU A 214 2.18 -9.35 1.74
N VAL A 215 1.05 -8.87 1.23
CA VAL A 215 0.72 -7.44 1.21
C VAL A 215 -0.39 -7.16 2.21
N LEU A 216 -0.16 -6.21 3.12
CA LEU A 216 -1.16 -5.64 4.01
C LEU A 216 -1.47 -4.22 3.53
N VAL A 217 -2.74 -3.85 3.49
CA VAL A 217 -3.15 -2.48 3.14
C VAL A 217 -3.84 -1.86 4.35
N SER A 218 -3.23 -0.81 4.92
CA SER A 218 -3.89 0.11 5.86
C SER A 218 -4.79 1.01 5.01
N ALA A 219 -6.07 0.65 4.95
CA ALA A 219 -7.00 1.18 3.96
C ALA A 219 -7.92 2.25 4.55
N GLY A 220 -7.37 3.45 4.74
CA GLY A 220 -8.15 4.64 5.01
C GLY A 220 -8.73 5.25 3.74
N PHE A 221 -10.02 5.56 3.75
CA PHE A 221 -10.70 6.16 2.59
C PHE A 221 -10.98 7.66 2.78
N ASP A 222 -10.34 8.28 3.76
CA ASP A 222 -10.27 9.73 3.94
C ASP A 222 -9.32 10.41 2.92
N SER A 223 -8.55 9.63 2.18
CA SER A 223 -7.83 10.06 0.98
C SER A 223 -8.74 10.26 -0.24
N ALA A 224 -10.04 9.97 -0.13
CA ALA A 224 -11.03 10.15 -1.19
C ALA A 224 -11.63 11.57 -1.23
N ILE A 225 -12.19 11.92 -2.38
CA ILE A 225 -12.89 13.19 -2.59
C ILE A 225 -14.03 13.39 -1.59
N GLY A 226 -14.13 14.61 -1.07
CA GLY A 226 -15.21 15.03 -0.18
C GLY A 226 -15.04 14.61 1.28
N ASP A 227 -13.95 13.92 1.62
CA ASP A 227 -13.59 13.69 3.02
C ASP A 227 -13.21 15.00 3.73
N PRO A 228 -13.74 15.24 4.96
CA PRO A 228 -13.48 16.47 5.69
C PRO A 228 -12.06 16.59 6.26
N GLU A 229 -11.36 15.47 6.50
CA GLU A 229 -9.99 15.48 7.05
C GLU A 229 -8.97 15.53 5.93
N GLY A 230 -9.16 14.70 4.89
CA GLY A 230 -8.17 14.59 3.82
C GLY A 230 -8.16 15.75 2.84
N GLU A 231 -9.34 16.32 2.51
CA GLU A 231 -9.48 17.40 1.53
C GLU A 231 -8.83 17.10 0.15
N MET A 232 -8.74 15.81 -0.20
CA MET A 232 -8.21 15.36 -1.49
C MET A 232 -9.31 15.33 -2.57
N CYS A 233 -8.91 15.11 -3.82
CA CYS A 233 -9.77 15.13 -5.00
C CYS A 233 -9.78 13.80 -5.77
N ALA A 234 -9.12 12.77 -5.26
CA ALA A 234 -9.12 11.45 -5.89
C ALA A 234 -10.51 10.79 -5.76
N ILE A 235 -11.05 10.28 -6.86
CA ILE A 235 -12.40 9.70 -6.90
C ILE A 235 -12.37 8.24 -6.42
N PRO A 236 -13.48 7.68 -5.88
CA PRO A 236 -13.51 6.30 -5.36
C PRO A 236 -13.00 5.23 -6.33
N GLU A 237 -13.19 5.41 -7.64
CA GLU A 237 -12.69 4.52 -8.69
C GLU A 237 -11.17 4.32 -8.62
N ILE A 238 -10.41 5.29 -8.08
CA ILE A 238 -8.96 5.17 -7.97
C ILE A 238 -8.56 3.96 -7.13
N PHE A 239 -9.30 3.63 -6.07
CA PHE A 239 -8.99 2.53 -5.16
C PHE A 239 -9.14 1.17 -5.83
N ALA A 240 -9.95 1.06 -6.89
CA ALA A 240 -9.94 -0.12 -7.75
C ALA A 240 -8.56 -0.30 -8.43
N HIS A 241 -7.99 0.77 -8.97
CA HIS A 241 -6.67 0.71 -9.61
C HIS A 241 -5.54 0.50 -8.61
N LEU A 242 -5.57 1.18 -7.45
CA LEU A 242 -4.55 0.99 -6.41
C LEU A 242 -4.52 -0.48 -5.95
N THR A 243 -5.70 -1.06 -5.73
CA THR A 243 -5.84 -2.50 -5.40
C THR A 243 -5.31 -3.38 -6.53
N GLN A 244 -5.76 -3.15 -7.77
CA GLN A 244 -5.37 -3.94 -8.93
C GLN A 244 -3.86 -3.92 -9.19
N LEU A 245 -3.20 -2.78 -8.99
CA LEU A 245 -1.76 -2.60 -9.21
C LEU A 245 -0.91 -3.39 -8.19
N LEU A 246 -1.45 -3.65 -7.00
CA LEU A 246 -0.79 -4.42 -5.95
C LEU A 246 -1.08 -5.93 -6.03
N MET A 247 -2.19 -6.35 -6.66
CA MET A 247 -2.60 -7.77 -6.74
C MET A 247 -1.61 -8.74 -7.41
N PRO A 248 -0.73 -8.35 -8.36
CA PRO A 248 0.28 -9.26 -8.88
C PRO A 248 1.39 -9.59 -7.86
N LEU A 249 1.58 -8.77 -6.83
CA LEU A 249 2.55 -9.01 -5.76
C LEU A 249 2.11 -10.17 -4.87
N ALA A 250 3.05 -10.81 -4.19
CA ALA A 250 2.78 -11.87 -3.21
C ALA A 250 1.86 -13.01 -3.72
N ALA A 251 1.79 -13.24 -5.04
CA ALA A 251 0.82 -14.15 -5.66
C ALA A 251 -0.65 -13.83 -5.28
N GLY A 252 -0.99 -12.55 -5.19
CA GLY A 252 -2.34 -12.09 -4.84
C GLY A 252 -2.68 -12.17 -3.36
N LYS A 253 -1.76 -12.59 -2.49
CA LYS A 253 -1.97 -12.63 -1.03
C LYS A 253 -1.99 -11.22 -0.48
N MET A 254 -3.19 -10.66 -0.39
CA MET A 254 -3.46 -9.29 0.05
C MET A 254 -4.53 -9.28 1.15
N CYS A 255 -4.24 -8.60 2.25
CA CYS A 255 -5.20 -8.35 3.32
C CYS A 255 -5.44 -6.84 3.43
N VAL A 256 -6.66 -6.40 3.14
CA VAL A 256 -7.07 -4.99 3.24
C VAL A 256 -7.73 -4.78 4.61
N VAL A 257 -7.31 -3.78 5.37
CA VAL A 257 -7.82 -3.52 6.72
C VAL A 257 -8.30 -2.08 6.78
N LEU A 258 -9.58 -1.88 7.11
CA LEU A 258 -10.16 -0.53 7.18
C LEU A 258 -9.49 0.30 8.28
N GLU A 259 -9.06 1.52 7.92
CA GLU A 259 -8.55 2.56 8.84
C GLU A 259 -9.55 3.75 8.89
N GLY A 260 -9.18 4.94 8.40
CA GLY A 260 -10.01 6.13 8.34
C GLY A 260 -11.03 6.20 7.19
N GLY A 261 -11.68 7.36 7.05
CA GLY A 261 -12.74 7.64 6.08
C GLY A 261 -14.03 8.15 6.72
N TYR A 262 -14.33 9.42 6.53
CA TYR A 262 -15.32 10.16 7.32
C TYR A 262 -16.42 10.80 6.46
N ASN A 263 -16.22 10.94 5.15
CA ASN A 263 -17.35 11.10 4.23
C ASN A 263 -18.02 9.74 3.97
N LEU A 264 -19.21 9.54 4.53
CA LEU A 264 -19.92 8.26 4.46
C LEU A 264 -20.20 7.78 3.02
N THR A 265 -20.41 8.70 2.07
CA THR A 265 -20.66 8.35 0.67
C THR A 265 -19.38 7.88 0.00
N SER A 266 -18.31 8.68 0.08
CA SER A 266 -17.02 8.36 -0.52
C SER A 266 -16.39 7.12 0.12
N LEU A 267 -16.56 6.95 1.44
CA LEU A 267 -16.17 5.74 2.16
C LEU A 267 -16.84 4.49 1.55
N ALA A 268 -18.18 4.48 1.48
CA ALA A 268 -18.91 3.32 0.97
C ALA A 268 -18.56 3.01 -0.49
N GLN A 269 -18.42 4.03 -1.33
CA GLN A 269 -18.04 3.86 -2.74
C GLN A 269 -16.62 3.30 -2.87
N SER A 270 -15.66 3.82 -2.12
CA SER A 270 -14.26 3.40 -2.18
C SER A 270 -14.05 1.98 -1.64
N VAL A 271 -14.78 1.60 -0.58
CA VAL A 271 -14.86 0.22 -0.10
C VAL A 271 -15.38 -0.70 -1.20
N CYS A 272 -16.49 -0.34 -1.86
CA CYS A 272 -17.04 -1.14 -2.95
C CYS A 272 -16.05 -1.33 -4.11
N GLN A 273 -15.38 -0.27 -4.56
CA GLN A 273 -14.37 -0.32 -5.63
C GLN A 273 -13.19 -1.25 -5.26
N THR A 274 -12.76 -1.19 -4.01
CA THR A 274 -11.72 -2.08 -3.45
C THR A 274 -12.17 -3.54 -3.47
N VAL A 275 -13.35 -3.85 -2.92
CA VAL A 275 -13.88 -5.23 -2.83
C VAL A 275 -14.18 -5.82 -4.21
N GLN A 276 -14.77 -5.05 -5.12
CA GLN A 276 -15.00 -5.48 -6.51
C GLN A 276 -13.70 -5.92 -7.17
N THR A 277 -12.62 -5.15 -6.99
CA THR A 277 -11.31 -5.50 -7.53
C THR A 277 -10.73 -6.75 -6.86
N LEU A 278 -10.87 -6.90 -5.53
CA LEU A 278 -10.43 -8.12 -4.83
C LEU A 278 -11.13 -9.38 -5.36
N LEU A 279 -12.40 -9.27 -5.75
CA LEU A 279 -13.20 -10.33 -6.39
C LEU A 279 -12.79 -10.60 -7.85
N GLY A 280 -12.01 -9.71 -8.47
CA GLY A 280 -11.56 -9.80 -9.86
C GLY A 280 -12.49 -9.14 -10.87
N ASP A 281 -13.42 -8.28 -10.41
CA ASP A 281 -14.23 -7.47 -11.32
C ASP A 281 -13.34 -6.47 -12.07
N PRO A 282 -13.62 -6.15 -13.34
CA PRO A 282 -12.79 -5.23 -14.10
C PRO A 282 -12.79 -3.82 -13.52
N ALA A 283 -11.60 -3.23 -13.35
CA ALA A 283 -11.45 -1.86 -12.88
C ALA A 283 -12.14 -0.87 -13.87
N PRO A 284 -12.85 0.15 -13.36
CA PRO A 284 -13.45 1.18 -14.21
C PRO A 284 -12.39 1.93 -15.02
N ARG A 285 -12.79 2.65 -16.08
CA ARG A 285 -11.85 3.48 -16.84
C ARG A 285 -11.66 4.84 -16.14
N LEU A 286 -10.41 5.22 -15.88
CA LEU A 286 -10.09 6.58 -15.43
C LEU A 286 -9.92 7.52 -16.61
N SER A 287 -10.78 8.53 -16.72
CA SER A 287 -10.66 9.62 -17.69
C SER A 287 -10.03 10.86 -17.09
N GLY A 288 -9.44 11.70 -17.95
CA GLY A 288 -8.94 13.02 -17.53
C GLY A 288 -7.68 12.97 -16.66
N LEU A 289 -6.88 11.89 -16.77
CA LEU A 289 -5.56 11.84 -16.16
C LEU A 289 -4.63 12.86 -16.83
N THR A 290 -3.85 13.54 -16.02
CA THR A 290 -2.92 14.61 -16.39
C THR A 290 -1.58 14.40 -15.67
N ALA A 291 -0.68 15.38 -15.74
CA ALA A 291 0.47 15.39 -14.84
C ALA A 291 -0.01 15.44 -13.39
N ALA A 292 0.77 14.83 -12.50
CA ALA A 292 0.73 15.16 -11.10
C ALA A 292 1.07 16.64 -10.91
N CYS A 293 0.49 17.27 -9.90
CA CYS A 293 0.75 18.67 -9.59
C CYS A 293 2.21 18.89 -9.16
N GLU A 294 2.70 20.12 -9.28
CA GLU A 294 4.09 20.45 -8.96
C GLU A 294 4.49 20.04 -7.54
N SER A 295 3.60 20.21 -6.56
CA SER A 295 3.85 19.81 -5.17
C SER A 295 3.97 18.29 -5.02
N ALA A 296 3.17 17.51 -5.73
CA ALA A 296 3.26 16.05 -5.71
C ALA A 296 4.55 15.57 -6.37
N LEU A 297 4.91 16.17 -7.52
CA LEU A 297 6.16 15.85 -8.23
C LEU A 297 7.40 16.18 -7.40
N GLU A 298 7.37 17.28 -6.64
CA GLU A 298 8.43 17.64 -5.68
C GLU A 298 8.57 16.57 -4.59
N SER A 299 7.47 16.17 -3.94
CA SER A 299 7.49 15.11 -2.92
C SER A 299 8.00 13.79 -3.49
N ILE A 300 7.53 13.39 -4.68
CA ILE A 300 7.99 12.17 -5.37
C ILE A 300 9.50 12.24 -5.65
N GLN A 301 10.01 13.39 -6.11
CA GLN A 301 11.42 13.56 -6.40
C GLN A 301 12.28 13.50 -5.12
N ASN A 302 11.82 14.14 -4.05
CA ASN A 302 12.50 14.14 -2.76
C ASN A 302 12.66 12.73 -2.20
N VAL A 303 11.57 11.93 -2.23
CA VAL A 303 11.61 10.52 -1.82
C VAL A 303 12.59 9.73 -2.69
N ARG A 304 12.50 9.83 -4.02
CA ARG A 304 13.37 9.07 -4.92
C ARG A 304 14.85 9.40 -4.78
N ASN A 305 15.19 10.62 -4.42
CA ASN A 305 16.58 11.03 -4.16
C ASN A 305 17.17 10.37 -2.90
N LEU A 306 16.32 10.01 -1.94
CA LEU A 306 16.74 9.38 -0.68
C LEU A 306 16.58 7.88 -0.65
N LEU A 307 15.69 7.32 -1.47
CA LEU A 307 15.57 5.88 -1.62
C LEU A 307 16.92 5.33 -2.10
N PRO A 308 17.62 4.51 -1.29
CA PRO A 308 18.83 3.88 -1.77
C PRO A 308 18.45 3.02 -2.97
N LEU A 309 18.92 3.36 -4.17
CA LEU A 309 18.97 2.44 -5.31
C LEU A 309 19.57 1.14 -4.76
N PRO A 310 18.82 0.03 -4.63
CA PRO A 310 19.22 -0.95 -3.64
C PRO A 310 20.56 -1.57 -3.99
N ALA A 311 21.52 -1.41 -3.07
CA ALA A 311 22.81 -2.07 -3.10
C ALA A 311 22.72 -3.60 -2.84
N ARG A 312 21.56 -4.23 -3.12
CA ARG A 312 21.30 -5.66 -2.88
C ARG A 312 21.12 -6.48 -4.14
N LEU A 313 21.40 -5.90 -5.29
CA LEU A 313 21.24 -6.55 -6.57
C LEU A 313 22.58 -7.17 -7.00
N GLN A 314 22.72 -8.49 -6.84
CA GLN A 314 23.83 -9.21 -7.46
C GLN A 314 23.48 -9.53 -8.91
N GLY A 315 24.21 -8.92 -9.83
CA GLY A 315 24.11 -9.19 -11.27
C GLY A 315 23.04 -8.37 -11.99
N GLU A 316 23.31 -8.10 -13.27
CA GLU A 316 22.40 -7.42 -14.17
C GLU A 316 21.27 -8.36 -14.62
N SER A 317 20.03 -7.88 -14.68
CA SER A 317 18.87 -8.68 -15.07
C SER A 317 18.00 -7.99 -16.13
N PHE A 318 17.72 -8.71 -17.22
CA PHE A 318 16.71 -8.32 -18.22
C PHE A 318 15.34 -8.14 -17.56
N THR A 319 14.96 -9.03 -16.64
CA THR A 319 13.68 -8.97 -15.91
C THR A 319 13.53 -7.65 -15.17
N ALA A 320 14.60 -7.18 -14.51
CA ALA A 320 14.59 -5.93 -13.78
C ALA A 320 14.44 -4.71 -14.70
N GLY A 321 15.22 -4.64 -15.78
CA GLY A 321 15.09 -3.57 -16.78
C GLY A 321 13.71 -3.56 -17.45
N PHE A 322 13.16 -4.73 -17.74
CA PHE A 322 11.81 -4.85 -18.30
C PHE A 322 10.74 -4.36 -17.32
N MET A 323 10.77 -4.81 -16.06
CA MET A 323 9.79 -4.37 -15.06
C MET A 323 9.90 -2.87 -14.78
N GLN A 324 11.10 -2.31 -14.72
CA GLN A 324 11.28 -0.87 -14.58
C GLN A 324 10.65 -0.11 -15.75
N ALA A 325 10.80 -0.58 -16.99
CA ALA A 325 10.14 0.01 -18.15
C ALA A 325 8.61 -0.11 -18.08
N VAL A 326 8.10 -1.26 -17.62
CA VAL A 326 6.66 -1.47 -17.43
C VAL A 326 6.09 -0.47 -16.44
N LEU A 327 6.67 -0.40 -15.24
CA LEU A 327 6.14 0.38 -14.13
C LEU A 327 6.30 1.90 -14.35
N SER A 328 7.45 2.34 -14.87
CA SER A 328 7.79 3.76 -14.94
C SER A 328 7.55 4.43 -16.29
N LEU A 329 7.28 3.66 -17.36
CA LEU A 329 6.99 4.18 -18.70
C LEU A 329 5.68 3.64 -19.26
N ILE A 330 5.55 2.31 -19.40
CA ILE A 330 4.41 1.71 -20.12
C ILE A 330 3.10 1.97 -19.39
N LEU A 331 3.03 1.74 -18.08
CA LEU A 331 1.82 1.97 -17.30
C LEU A 331 1.41 3.44 -17.30
N PRO A 332 2.28 4.42 -16.95
CA PRO A 332 1.90 5.83 -17.03
C PRO A 332 1.35 6.24 -18.40
N LEU A 333 2.01 5.82 -19.49
CA LEU A 333 1.55 6.09 -20.86
C LEU A 333 0.16 5.48 -21.13
N ALA A 334 -0.02 4.22 -20.72
CA ALA A 334 -1.23 3.48 -21.03
C ALA A 334 -2.44 3.97 -20.21
N TYR A 335 -2.21 4.38 -18.96
CA TYR A 335 -3.23 5.03 -18.12
C TYR A 335 -3.63 6.39 -18.70
N GLU A 336 -2.67 7.26 -19.04
CA GLU A 336 -2.98 8.57 -19.64
C GLU A 336 -3.64 8.45 -21.02
N PHE A 337 -3.26 7.44 -21.82
CA PHE A 337 -3.92 7.15 -23.09
C PHE A 337 -5.38 6.67 -22.92
N ASN A 338 -5.69 6.02 -21.80
CA ASN A 338 -7.01 5.48 -21.46
C ASN A 338 -7.66 4.72 -22.65
N PRO A 339 -7.07 3.60 -23.11
CA PRO A 339 -7.59 2.84 -24.25
C PRO A 339 -8.98 2.26 -23.97
N CYS A 340 -9.73 1.99 -25.04
CA CYS A 340 -10.95 1.18 -24.98
C CYS A 340 -10.70 -0.32 -25.22
N LEU A 341 -9.49 -0.70 -25.65
CA LEU A 341 -9.04 -2.07 -25.84
C LEU A 341 -7.52 -2.12 -25.73
N VAL A 342 -6.98 -3.12 -25.03
CA VAL A 342 -5.54 -3.43 -25.04
C VAL A 342 -5.30 -4.60 -25.99
N LEU A 343 -4.47 -4.40 -27.01
CA LEU A 343 -4.06 -5.45 -27.95
C LEU A 343 -2.60 -5.87 -27.67
N GLY A 344 -2.42 -7.02 -27.02
CA GLY A 344 -1.12 -7.64 -26.82
C GLY A 344 -0.71 -8.45 -28.05
N VAL A 345 0.35 -8.06 -28.74
CA VAL A 345 0.90 -8.84 -29.86
C VAL A 345 2.27 -9.36 -29.47
N PHE A 346 2.46 -10.67 -29.54
CA PHE A 346 3.74 -11.28 -29.28
C PHE A 346 4.10 -12.24 -30.39
N ARG A 347 5.33 -12.08 -30.89
CA ARG A 347 5.89 -12.92 -31.94
C ARG A 347 6.84 -13.94 -31.30
N ASP A 348 6.53 -15.22 -31.43
CA ASP A 348 7.42 -16.30 -31.00
C ASP A 348 8.68 -16.30 -31.89
N SER A 349 9.77 -15.77 -31.36
CA SER A 349 11.09 -15.75 -32.01
C SER A 349 11.97 -16.94 -31.59
N GLY A 350 11.43 -17.91 -30.84
CA GLY A 350 12.20 -19.05 -30.30
C GLY A 350 12.96 -18.77 -28.99
N ALA A 351 12.99 -17.53 -28.52
CA ALA A 351 13.56 -17.14 -27.22
C ALA A 351 12.57 -17.38 -26.07
N LYS A 352 12.25 -18.66 -25.82
CA LYS A 352 11.11 -19.08 -24.96
C LYS A 352 11.31 -18.96 -23.44
N THR A 353 12.45 -18.51 -22.93
CA THR A 353 12.77 -18.66 -21.50
C THR A 353 12.72 -17.39 -20.67
N HIS A 354 13.04 -16.21 -21.23
CA HIS A 354 13.20 -14.99 -20.41
C HIS A 354 11.94 -14.13 -20.28
N LEU A 355 10.97 -14.25 -21.19
CA LEU A 355 9.80 -13.37 -21.24
C LEU A 355 8.60 -13.91 -20.46
N THR A 356 8.54 -15.22 -20.21
CA THR A 356 7.38 -15.87 -19.59
C THR A 356 7.05 -15.35 -18.18
N PRO A 357 8.03 -15.13 -17.28
CA PRO A 357 7.73 -14.62 -15.94
C PRO A 357 7.16 -13.20 -15.96
N VAL A 358 7.78 -12.30 -16.73
CA VAL A 358 7.35 -10.88 -16.81
C VAL A 358 6.07 -10.69 -17.60
N TRP A 359 5.73 -11.61 -18.52
CA TRP A 359 4.52 -11.51 -19.33
C TRP A 359 3.24 -11.63 -18.49
N GLY A 360 3.24 -12.52 -17.49
CA GLY A 360 2.11 -12.66 -16.56
C GLY A 360 1.85 -11.36 -15.78
N HIS A 361 2.92 -10.75 -15.27
CA HIS A 361 2.86 -9.46 -14.56
C HIS A 361 2.36 -8.34 -15.46
N LEU A 362 2.94 -8.18 -16.66
CA LEU A 362 2.47 -7.18 -17.63
C LEU A 362 0.99 -7.35 -17.96
N THR A 363 0.56 -8.58 -18.26
CA THR A 363 -0.83 -8.89 -18.62
C THR A 363 -1.78 -8.60 -17.46
N SER A 364 -1.38 -8.88 -16.22
CA SER A 364 -2.18 -8.59 -15.03
C SER A 364 -2.28 -7.09 -14.75
N LEU A 365 -1.18 -6.35 -14.88
CA LEU A 365 -1.15 -4.90 -14.66
C LEU A 365 -1.98 -4.15 -15.72
N LEU A 366 -1.90 -4.57 -16.99
CA LEU A 366 -2.65 -3.92 -18.09
C LEU A 366 -4.17 -4.19 -18.04
N GLN A 367 -4.63 -5.17 -17.27
CA GLN A 367 -6.08 -5.37 -17.05
C GLN A 367 -6.73 -4.24 -16.23
N GLY A 368 -5.93 -3.39 -15.58
CA GLY A 368 -6.44 -2.13 -15.01
C GLY A 368 -6.90 -1.11 -16.05
N LEU A 369 -6.70 -1.37 -17.34
CA LEU A 369 -7.09 -0.49 -18.45
C LEU A 369 -8.28 -1.05 -19.22
N ALA A 370 -8.95 -0.19 -19.99
CA ALA A 370 -10.01 -0.60 -20.92
C ALA A 370 -11.15 -1.43 -20.28
N GLY A 371 -11.40 -1.30 -18.97
CA GLY A 371 -12.37 -2.15 -18.29
C GLY A 371 -12.01 -3.64 -18.36
N GLY A 372 -10.72 -3.97 -18.27
CA GLY A 372 -10.21 -5.35 -18.40
C GLY A 372 -10.20 -5.91 -19.82
N GLN A 373 -10.65 -5.16 -20.83
CA GLN A 373 -10.70 -5.64 -22.22
C GLN A 373 -9.30 -5.73 -22.82
N THR A 374 -8.69 -6.91 -22.70
CA THR A 374 -7.37 -7.22 -23.25
C THR A 374 -7.46 -8.41 -24.21
N LEU A 375 -7.18 -8.16 -25.49
CA LEU A 375 -7.05 -9.20 -26.51
C LEU A 375 -5.56 -9.50 -26.70
N THR A 376 -5.15 -10.76 -26.54
CA THR A 376 -3.75 -11.15 -26.79
C THR A 376 -3.65 -12.13 -27.95
N LEU A 377 -2.87 -11.77 -28.97
CA LEU A 377 -2.60 -12.61 -30.14
C LEU A 377 -1.35 -13.47 -29.85
N LEU A 378 -1.58 -14.67 -29.29
CA LEU A 378 -0.53 -15.55 -28.79
C LEU A 378 -0.85 -17.06 -28.84
N GLN A 379 0.22 -17.87 -28.83
CA GLN A 379 0.19 -19.34 -28.65
C GLN A 379 0.90 -19.76 -27.34
N VAL A 380 0.46 -19.27 -26.16
CA VAL A 380 1.09 -19.59 -24.85
C VAL A 380 0.07 -19.69 -23.71
N ARG A 381 0.22 -20.68 -22.79
CA ARG A 381 -0.70 -20.95 -21.66
C ARG A 381 -0.71 -19.88 -20.55
N VAL A 382 0.42 -19.23 -20.25
CA VAL A 382 0.54 -18.24 -19.15
C VAL A 382 -0.36 -17.02 -19.37
N THR A 383 -0.55 -16.63 -20.63
CA THR A 383 -1.44 -15.54 -21.04
C THR A 383 -2.88 -15.80 -20.61
N VAL A 384 -3.40 -17.02 -20.84
CA VAL A 384 -4.77 -17.39 -20.46
C VAL A 384 -4.96 -17.32 -18.95
N SER A 385 -3.97 -17.79 -18.18
CA SER A 385 -4.01 -17.72 -16.70
C SER A 385 -4.13 -16.28 -16.21
N ALA A 386 -3.26 -15.37 -16.70
CA ALA A 386 -3.29 -13.97 -16.29
C ALA A 386 -4.60 -13.27 -16.73
N LEU A 387 -5.05 -13.47 -17.97
CA LEU A 387 -6.31 -12.89 -18.48
C LEU A 387 -7.56 -13.40 -17.75
N SER A 388 -7.52 -14.61 -17.18
CA SER A 388 -8.62 -15.15 -16.37
C SER A 388 -8.65 -14.61 -14.93
N GLY A 389 -7.74 -13.68 -14.59
CA GLY A 389 -7.60 -13.17 -13.24
C GLY A 389 -6.99 -14.18 -12.26
N ALA A 390 -6.31 -15.23 -12.72
CA ALA A 390 -5.61 -16.15 -11.83
C ALA A 390 -4.36 -15.47 -11.22
N PRO A 391 -3.94 -15.85 -9.99
CA PRO A 391 -2.76 -15.26 -9.36
C PRO A 391 -1.51 -15.37 -10.22
N VAL A 392 -0.76 -14.28 -10.32
CA VAL A 392 0.52 -14.26 -11.02
C VAL A 392 1.62 -14.79 -10.08
N PRO A 393 2.46 -15.75 -10.51
CA PRO A 393 3.59 -16.20 -9.70
C PRO A 393 4.55 -15.05 -9.36
N PRO A 394 5.16 -15.02 -8.15
CA PRO A 394 6.16 -14.01 -7.81
C PRO A 394 7.35 -14.07 -8.77
N LEU A 395 7.97 -12.92 -9.04
CA LEU A 395 9.19 -12.86 -9.86
C LEU A 395 10.41 -13.42 -9.11
N GLY A 396 10.37 -13.39 -7.77
CA GLY A 396 11.54 -13.67 -6.95
C GLY A 396 12.52 -12.48 -6.94
N PRO A 397 13.73 -12.67 -6.39
CA PRO A 397 14.72 -11.61 -6.32
C PRO A 397 15.09 -11.12 -7.72
N LEU A 398 14.92 -9.82 -7.95
CA LEU A 398 15.40 -9.16 -9.16
C LEU A 398 16.89 -8.82 -8.99
N GLY A 399 17.63 -8.80 -10.10
CA GLY A 399 18.96 -8.19 -10.17
C GLY A 399 18.85 -6.71 -10.53
N ALA A 400 19.96 -6.04 -10.80
CA ALA A 400 19.94 -4.63 -11.16
C ALA A 400 19.55 -4.46 -12.63
N PRO A 401 18.77 -3.43 -12.98
CA PRO A 401 18.65 -3.04 -14.38
C PRO A 401 20.05 -2.63 -14.91
N LYS A 402 20.34 -2.94 -16.17
CA LYS A 402 21.62 -2.54 -16.77
C LYS A 402 21.68 -1.01 -16.84
N PRO A 403 22.82 -0.37 -16.53
CA PRO A 403 22.94 1.09 -16.65
C PRO A 403 22.57 1.62 -18.05
N ALA A 404 22.88 0.85 -19.10
CA ALA A 404 22.49 1.18 -20.48
C ALA A 404 20.97 1.16 -20.70
N ASP A 405 20.26 0.19 -20.09
CA ASP A 405 18.81 0.10 -20.16
C ASP A 405 18.15 1.26 -19.40
N VAL A 406 18.69 1.61 -18.22
CA VAL A 406 18.25 2.80 -17.46
C VAL A 406 18.43 4.08 -18.26
N GLN A 407 19.61 4.27 -18.86
CA GLN A 407 19.87 5.44 -19.71
C GLN A 407 18.95 5.49 -20.93
N MET A 408 18.63 4.35 -21.53
CA MET A 408 17.68 4.26 -22.63
C MET A 408 16.26 4.65 -22.18
N MET A 409 15.81 4.14 -21.03
CA MET A 409 14.50 4.47 -20.46
C MET A 409 14.38 5.96 -20.17
N GLU A 410 15.41 6.57 -19.58
CA GLU A 410 15.42 8.02 -19.31
C GLU A 410 15.40 8.86 -20.59
N LYS A 411 16.10 8.44 -21.66
CA LYS A 411 15.98 9.08 -22.97
C LYS A 411 14.56 9.00 -23.52
N GLN A 412 13.87 7.87 -23.34
CA GLN A 412 12.46 7.74 -23.76
C GLN A 412 11.54 8.61 -22.91
N ARG A 413 11.75 8.67 -21.59
CA ARG A 413 11.03 9.57 -20.67
C ARG A 413 11.12 11.01 -21.14
N GLN A 414 12.34 11.52 -21.32
CA GLN A 414 12.57 12.90 -21.78
C GLN A 414 11.89 13.23 -23.11
N ARG A 415 11.82 12.24 -24.02
CA ARG A 415 11.15 12.40 -25.32
C ARG A 415 9.63 12.42 -25.17
N LEU A 416 9.07 11.54 -24.34
CA LEU A 416 7.64 11.29 -24.23
C LEU A 416 6.94 12.25 -23.27
N GLN A 417 7.62 12.72 -22.23
CA GLN A 417 7.06 13.54 -21.15
C GLN A 417 6.49 14.90 -21.60
N LYS A 418 6.87 15.36 -22.81
CA LYS A 418 6.31 16.56 -23.44
C LYS A 418 4.85 16.39 -23.89
N ARG A 419 4.46 15.15 -24.19
CA ARG A 419 3.11 14.79 -24.65
C ARG A 419 2.34 13.99 -23.61
N TRP A 420 3.05 13.18 -22.84
CA TRP A 420 2.51 12.27 -21.84
C TRP A 420 2.95 12.73 -20.47
N SER A 421 2.06 13.45 -19.84
CA SER A 421 2.26 14.17 -18.60
C SER A 421 2.40 13.24 -17.38
N LEU A 422 1.82 12.04 -17.38
CA LEU A 422 1.93 11.08 -16.27
C LEU A 422 3.31 10.39 -16.22
N VAL A 423 4.06 10.45 -17.32
CA VAL A 423 5.45 9.98 -17.42
C VAL A 423 6.44 10.99 -16.80
N GLN A 424 6.00 12.23 -16.59
CA GLN A 424 6.83 13.28 -16.01
C GLN A 424 7.32 12.86 -14.64
N GLU A 425 8.63 12.99 -14.50
CA GLU A 425 9.33 13.02 -13.24
C GLU A 425 10.00 14.40 -13.21
N CYS A 426 10.14 15.04 -12.05
CA CYS A 426 10.74 16.37 -11.92
C CYS A 426 12.28 16.33 -12.15
N TRP A 427 12.73 15.89 -13.32
CA TRP A 427 14.11 16.04 -13.78
C TRP A 427 14.24 17.35 -14.58
N GLY A 428 14.23 18.50 -13.91
CA GLY A 428 14.42 19.77 -14.61
C GLY A 428 14.32 21.09 -13.84
N LEU A 429 13.82 21.10 -12.60
CA LEU A 429 13.62 22.35 -11.83
C LEU A 429 14.77 22.73 -10.89
N LEU A 430 15.85 21.94 -10.84
CA LEU A 430 17.09 22.28 -10.14
C LEU A 430 18.25 22.29 -11.13
N ARG A 431 18.36 23.39 -11.87
CA ARG A 431 19.61 23.87 -12.46
C ARG A 431 19.86 25.29 -11.99
#